data_AF-A0A2W1K1D8-F1
#
_entry.id   AF-A0A2W1K1D8-F1
#
_cell.length_a   1.000
_cell.length_b   1.000
_cell.length_c   1.000
_cell.angle_alpha   90.00
_cell.angle_beta   90.00
_cell.angle_gamma   90.00
#
_symmetry.space_group_name_H-M   'P 1'
#
loop_
_entity.id
_entity.type
_entity.pdbx_description
1 polymer ?
#
loop_
_entity_poly.entity_id
_entity_poly.type
_entity_poly.pdbx_seq_one_letter_code
_entity_poly.pdbx_strand_id
1 'polypeptide(L)'
;MKHPPRSGNRLPDFRRAERLPWARAMLDHLDDPAVLHWDYAEGDGDIHTYVWLQALDYLIVMKKYHDGRRRLIMAFWLEYENKRRKLAQKHAQRLL
;
A
#
# COMPACT_ATOMS: atom_id res chain seq x y z
N MET A 1 -14.93 -28.40 1.98
CA MET A 1 -14.28 -27.35 1.18
C MET A 1 -12.88 -27.85 0.80
N LYS A 2 -12.66 -28.28 -0.45
CA LYS A 2 -11.38 -28.82 -0.92
C LYS A 2 -10.49 -27.66 -1.40
N HIS A 3 -9.23 -27.64 -0.98
CA HIS A 3 -8.20 -26.76 -1.55
C HIS A 3 -8.08 -27.01 -3.07
N PRO A 4 -7.91 -25.97 -3.90
CA PRO A 4 -7.75 -26.16 -5.34
C PRO A 4 -6.39 -26.81 -5.68
N PRO A 5 -6.32 -27.59 -6.77
CA PRO A 5 -5.12 -28.32 -7.18
C PRO A 5 -3.97 -27.39 -7.64
N ARG A 6 -2.71 -27.83 -7.41
CA ARG A 6 -1.46 -27.14 -7.76
C ARG A 6 -1.09 -27.20 -9.26
N SER A 7 -2.06 -26.94 -10.13
CA SER A 7 -1.86 -26.75 -11.57
C SER A 7 -2.77 -25.60 -12.04
N GLY A 8 -2.61 -24.43 -11.43
CA GLY A 8 -3.59 -23.35 -11.50
C GLY A 8 -3.25 -22.33 -12.58
N ASN A 9 -4.15 -22.18 -13.56
CA ASN A 9 -4.16 -21.08 -14.52
C ASN A 9 -3.92 -19.74 -13.76
N ARG A 10 -2.80 -19.06 -14.02
CA ARG A 10 -2.45 -17.78 -13.37
C ARG A 10 -3.23 -16.65 -14.04
N LEU A 11 -4.53 -16.60 -13.79
CA LEU A 11 -5.35 -15.51 -14.27
C LEU A 11 -5.04 -14.24 -13.48
N PRO A 12 -4.98 -13.07 -14.14
CA PRO A 12 -4.84 -11.80 -13.45
C PRO A 12 -6.05 -11.57 -12.54
N ASP A 13 -5.80 -10.99 -11.37
CA ASP A 13 -6.86 -10.50 -10.49
C ASP A 13 -7.44 -9.23 -11.11
N PHE A 14 -8.56 -9.38 -11.83
CA PHE A 14 -9.19 -8.28 -12.56
C PHE A 14 -9.64 -7.15 -11.63
N ARG A 15 -10.08 -7.46 -10.41
CA ARG A 15 -10.46 -6.45 -9.40
C ARG A 15 -9.24 -5.65 -8.97
N ARG A 16 -8.07 -6.30 -8.83
CA ARG A 16 -6.80 -5.58 -8.63
C ARG A 16 -6.43 -4.70 -9.82
N ALA A 17 -6.59 -5.22 -11.03
CA ALA A 17 -6.21 -4.53 -12.26
C ALA A 17 -7.05 -3.25 -12.50
N GLU A 18 -8.36 -3.30 -12.25
CA GLU A 18 -9.29 -2.15 -12.35
C GLU A 18 -8.80 -0.91 -11.61
N ARG A 19 -8.05 -1.10 -10.52
CA ARG A 19 -7.66 -0.05 -9.58
C ARG A 19 -6.18 0.33 -9.70
N LEU A 20 -5.46 -0.21 -10.68
CA LEU A 20 -4.08 0.21 -10.96
C LEU A 20 -3.97 1.73 -11.24
N PRO A 21 -4.90 2.37 -11.99
CA PRO A 21 -4.82 3.80 -12.26
C PRO A 21 -4.90 4.67 -11.00
N TRP A 22 -5.49 4.17 -9.91
CA TRP A 22 -5.67 4.93 -8.67
C TRP A 22 -4.34 5.27 -8.01
N ALA A 23 -3.32 4.42 -8.20
CA ALA A 23 -1.99 4.67 -7.65
C ALA A 23 -1.42 6.00 -8.13
N ARG A 24 -1.54 6.29 -9.44
CA ARG A 24 -1.08 7.56 -10.00
C ARG A 24 -1.87 8.74 -9.43
N ALA A 25 -3.20 8.68 -9.45
CA ALA A 25 -4.03 9.77 -8.96
C ALA A 25 -3.70 10.14 -7.50
N MET A 26 -3.49 9.15 -6.64
CA MET A 26 -3.10 9.42 -5.25
C MET A 26 -1.70 10.01 -5.11
N LEU A 27 -0.75 9.60 -5.94
CA LEU A 27 0.61 10.16 -5.92
C LEU A 27 0.68 11.58 -6.49
N ASP A 28 -0.14 11.88 -7.49
CA ASP A 28 -0.26 13.22 -8.09
C ASP A 28 -1.03 14.20 -7.17
N HIS A 29 -1.79 13.70 -6.20
CA HIS A 29 -2.59 14.47 -5.24
C HIS A 29 -2.26 14.15 -3.77
N LEU A 30 -0.97 14.04 -3.45
CA LEU A 30 -0.51 13.65 -2.11
C LEU A 30 -0.94 14.63 -1.00
N ASP A 31 -1.11 15.90 -1.35
CA ASP A 31 -1.47 16.98 -0.41
C ASP A 31 -2.97 17.02 -0.07
N ASP A 32 -3.79 16.17 -0.70
CA ASP A 32 -5.21 16.06 -0.37
C ASP A 32 -5.36 15.52 1.06
N PRO A 33 -6.11 16.20 1.96
CA PRO A 33 -6.30 15.76 3.34
C PRO A 33 -6.90 14.35 3.49
N ALA A 34 -7.57 13.82 2.47
CA ALA A 34 -8.10 12.46 2.46
C ALA A 34 -7.02 11.39 2.24
N VAL A 35 -5.82 11.78 1.81
CA VAL A 35 -4.69 10.91 1.53
C VAL A 35 -3.67 11.01 2.66
N LEU A 36 -3.64 9.99 3.52
CA LEU A 36 -2.58 9.88 4.52
C LEU A 36 -1.29 9.42 3.86
N HIS A 37 -0.20 10.13 4.08
CA HIS A 37 1.12 9.67 3.64
C HIS A 37 2.16 9.82 4.74
N TRP A 38 3.02 8.83 4.91
CA TRP A 38 4.05 8.84 5.94
C TRP A 38 5.22 7.90 5.62
N ASP A 39 6.39 8.22 6.15
CA ASP A 39 7.54 7.32 6.15
C ASP A 39 7.56 6.50 7.46
N TYR A 40 7.92 5.23 7.37
CA TYR A 40 8.01 4.31 8.50
C TYR A 40 9.21 3.38 8.33
N ALA A 41 9.98 3.17 9.40
CA ALA A 41 11.10 2.24 9.44
C ALA A 41 10.57 0.81 9.66
N GLU A 42 10.75 -0.07 8.68
CA GLU A 42 10.42 -1.49 8.81
C GLU A 42 11.43 -2.22 9.71
N GLY A 43 11.08 -3.44 10.12
CA GLY A 43 11.90 -4.23 11.05
C GLY A 43 13.26 -4.66 10.49
N ASP A 44 13.47 -4.59 9.18
CA ASP A 44 14.74 -4.84 8.50
C ASP A 44 15.60 -3.58 8.33
N GLY A 45 15.11 -2.42 8.82
CA GLY A 45 15.78 -1.12 8.71
C GLY A 45 15.49 -0.37 7.42
N ASP A 46 14.74 -0.95 6.47
CA ASP A 46 14.30 -0.22 5.29
C ASP A 46 13.26 0.85 5.65
N ILE A 47 13.31 1.99 4.98
CA ILE A 47 12.29 3.03 5.11
C ILE A 47 11.25 2.83 4.02
N HIS A 48 9.99 2.65 4.41
CA HIS A 48 8.86 2.59 3.50
C HIS A 48 8.00 3.84 3.60
N THR A 49 7.67 4.42 2.45
CA THR A 49 6.63 5.43 2.30
C THR A 49 5.30 4.74 2.06
N TYR A 50 4.35 4.99 2.94
CA TYR A 50 2.97 4.56 2.84
C TYR A 50 2.11 5.71 2.33
N VAL A 51 1.21 5.43 1.39
CA VAL A 51 0.19 6.39 0.92
C VAL A 51 -1.16 5.67 0.96
N TRP A 52 -2.07 6.14 1.80
CA TRP A 52 -3.32 5.46 2.13
C TRP A 52 -4.51 6.39 1.95
N LEU A 53 -5.37 6.04 1.00
CA LEU A 53 -6.70 6.62 0.88
C LEU A 53 -7.66 5.83 1.75
N GLN A 54 -7.85 6.29 2.99
CA GLN A 54 -8.59 5.54 4.02
C GLN A 54 -10.04 5.27 3.61
N ALA A 55 -10.72 6.25 3.01
CA ALA A 55 -12.13 6.14 2.64
C ALA A 55 -12.42 5.01 1.63
N LEU A 56 -11.44 4.64 0.79
CA LEU A 56 -11.57 3.59 -0.22
C LEU A 56 -10.68 2.38 0.06
N ASP A 57 -10.06 2.33 1.25
CA ASP A 57 -9.16 1.26 1.65
C ASP A 57 -8.01 0.99 0.67
N TYR A 58 -7.53 2.00 -0.06
CA TYR A 58 -6.49 1.78 -1.06
C TYR A 58 -5.12 2.22 -0.54
N LEU A 59 -4.16 1.30 -0.54
CA LEU A 59 -2.82 1.51 -0.03
C LEU A 59 -1.77 1.36 -1.13
N ILE A 60 -0.83 2.29 -1.14
CA ILE A 60 0.42 2.24 -1.90
C ILE A 60 1.58 2.14 -0.90
N VAL A 61 2.53 1.26 -1.18
CA VAL A 61 3.76 1.11 -0.40
C VAL A 61 4.95 1.23 -1.33
N MET A 62 5.87 2.12 -0.97
CA MET A 62 7.08 2.38 -1.72
C MET A 62 8.31 2.26 -0.82
N LYS A 63 9.38 1.63 -1.31
CA LYS A 63 10.69 1.66 -0.64
C LYS A 63 11.34 3.01 -0.91
N LYS A 64 11.80 3.70 0.13
CA LYS A 64 12.59 4.92 0.05
C LYS A 64 14.07 4.57 0.09
N TYR A 65 14.83 5.05 -0.90
CA TYR A 65 16.28 4.92 -0.94
C TYR A 65 16.96 6.12 -0.25
N HIS A 66 18.24 5.96 0.07
CA HIS A 66 19.06 7.00 0.73
C HIS A 66 19.17 8.29 -0.09
N ASP A 67 19.06 8.19 -1.42
CA ASP A 67 19.11 9.33 -2.35
C ASP A 67 17.74 10.02 -2.53
N GLY A 68 16.74 9.64 -1.74
CA GLY A 68 15.40 10.21 -1.79
C GLY A 68 14.48 9.63 -2.86
N ARG A 69 14.99 8.79 -3.77
CA ARG A 69 14.14 8.09 -4.76
C ARG A 69 13.26 7.06 -4.07
N ARG A 70 12.11 6.79 -4.69
CA ARG A 70 11.14 5.80 -4.21
C ARG A 70 10.85 4.77 -5.28
N ARG A 71 10.77 3.49 -4.88
CA ARG A 71 10.36 2.39 -5.76
C ARG A 71 9.06 1.80 -5.27
N LEU A 72 8.07 1.72 -6.16
CA LEU A 72 6.82 1.03 -5.88
C LEU A 72 7.10 -0.43 -5.53
N ILE A 73 6.65 -0.85 -4.34
CA ILE A 73 6.62 -2.26 -3.95
C ILE A 73 5.27 -2.83 -4.33
N MET A 74 4.19 -2.19 -3.88
CA MET A 74 2.84 -2.68 -4.08
C MET A 74 1.80 -1.56 -3.98
N ALA A 75 0.69 -1.73 -4.70
CA ALA A 75 -0.52 -0.94 -4.58
C ALA A 75 -1.73 -1.89 -4.59
N PHE A 76 -2.58 -1.82 -3.57
CA PHE A 76 -3.67 -2.79 -3.36
C PHE A 76 -4.72 -2.24 -2.38
N TRP A 77 -5.92 -2.82 -2.40
CA TRP A 77 -6.96 -2.49 -1.43
C TRP A 77 -6.85 -3.35 -0.15
N LEU A 78 -7.28 -2.81 0.98
CA LEU A 78 -7.31 -3.51 2.25
C LEU A 78 -8.62 -4.28 2.39
N GLU A 79 -8.51 -5.60 2.57
CA GLU A 79 -9.66 -6.47 2.80
C GLU A 79 -9.99 -6.63 4.29
N TYR A 80 -8.95 -6.61 5.13
CA TYR A 80 -9.04 -7.05 6.51
C TYR A 80 -8.80 -5.91 7.51
N GLU A 81 -9.66 -5.86 8.52
CA GLU A 81 -9.62 -4.86 9.60
C GLU A 81 -8.30 -4.87 10.38
N ASN A 82 -7.73 -6.06 10.60
CA ASN A 82 -6.44 -6.19 11.27
C ASN A 82 -5.32 -5.43 10.54
N LYS A 83 -5.37 -5.35 9.21
CA LYS A 83 -4.38 -4.64 8.39
C LYS A 83 -4.58 -3.13 8.50
N ARG A 84 -5.83 -2.65 8.51
CA ARG A 84 -6.16 -1.24 8.77
C ARG A 84 -5.62 -0.78 10.12
N ARG A 85 -5.87 -1.56 11.18
CA ARG A 85 -5.36 -1.28 12.53
C ARG A 85 -3.83 -1.20 12.58
N LYS A 86 -3.14 -2.13 11.92
CA LYS A 86 -1.67 -2.10 11.83
C LYS A 86 -1.16 -0.86 11.11
N LEU A 87 -1.82 -0.44 10.02
CA LEU A 87 -1.46 0.79 9.29
C LEU A 87 -1.68 2.04 10.14
N ALA A 88 -2.79 2.11 10.88
CA ALA A 88 -3.04 3.21 11.80
C ALA A 88 -1.96 3.29 12.90
N GLN A 89 -1.49 2.15 13.42
CA GLN A 89 -0.37 2.10 14.36
C GLN A 89 0.94 2.60 13.72
N LYS A 90 1.25 2.16 12.48
CA LYS A 90 2.42 2.66 11.74
C LYS A 90 2.36 4.16 11.50
N HIS A 91 1.19 4.68 11.15
CA HIS A 91 0.99 6.12 10.95
C HIS A 91 1.18 6.92 12.25
N ALA A 92 0.78 6.37 13.40
CA ALA A 92 1.05 6.98 14.70
C ALA A 92 2.53 6.95 15.08
N GLN A 93 3.28 5.94 14.62
CA GLN A 93 4.73 5.76 14.83
C GLN A 93 5.58 6.23 13.65
N ARG A 94 5.03 7.12 12.81
CA ARG A 94 5.71 7.61 11.62
C ARG A 94 7.00 8.36 11.97
N LEU A 95 7.93 8.35 11.02
CA LEU A 95 9.10 9.22 11.05
C LEU A 95 8.66 10.67 10.83
N LEU A 96 9.24 11.59 11.60
CA LEU A 96 9.03 13.04 11.49
C LEU A 96 9.88 13.65 10.38
#